data_AF-A0A9Q4PTF2-F1
#
_entry.id   AF-A0A9Q4PTF2-F1
#
_cell.length_a   1.000
_cell.length_b   1.000
_cell.length_c   1.000
_cell.angle_alpha   90.00
_cell.angle_beta   90.00
_cell.angle_gamma   90.00
#
_symmetry.space_group_name_H-M   'P 1'
#
loop_
_entity.id
_entity.type
_entity.pdbx_description
1 polymer ?
#
loop_
_entity_poly.entity_id
_entity_poly.type
_entity_poly.pdbx_seq_one_letter_code
_entity_poly.pdbx_strand_id
1 'polypeptide(L)' 'MNKNEIFEILKKNLIELFEIDEKLITLDAKIYEDLDIDSIDAIDLIDSIKKKTGYRLEPNDFKNVRTLGDIVEAVANKAL' A
#
# COMPACT_ATOMS: atom_id res chain seq x y z
N MET A 1 2.35 -11.76 -9.56
CA MET A 1 2.35 -10.29 -9.73
C MET A 1 3.76 -9.76 -9.53
N ASN A 2 4.16 -8.74 -10.27
CA ASN A 2 5.43 -8.04 -10.07
C ASN A 2 5.24 -6.74 -9.24
N LYS A 3 6.36 -6.16 -8.77
CA LYS A 3 6.33 -4.94 -7.93
C LYS A 3 5.62 -3.75 -8.59
N ASN A 4 5.74 -3.59 -9.92
CA ASN A 4 5.09 -2.49 -10.64
C ASN A 4 3.57 -2.65 -10.66
N GLU A 5 3.06 -3.86 -10.89
CA GLU A 5 1.61 -4.14 -10.84
C GLU A 5 1.03 -3.84 -9.46
N ILE A 6 1.77 -4.16 -8.39
CA ILE A 6 1.36 -3.87 -7.01
C ILE A 6 1.32 -2.36 -6.78
N PHE A 7 2.37 -1.64 -7.20
CA PHE A 7 2.43 -0.20 -7.06
C PHE A 7 1.27 0.51 -7.78
N GLU A 8 0.93 0.11 -9.01
CA GLU A 8 -0.19 0.69 -9.75
C GLU A 8 -1.54 0.45 -9.08
N ILE A 9 -1.73 -0.73 -8.46
CA ILE A 9 -2.94 -1.01 -7.67
C ILE A 9 -3.01 -0.10 -6.44
N LEU A 10 -1.91 0.04 -5.71
CA LEU A 10 -1.82 0.91 -4.54
C LEU A 10 -2.08 2.37 -4.92
N LYS A 11 -1.40 2.86 -5.96
CA LYS A 11 -1.55 4.20 -6.48
C LYS A 11 -3.00 4.50 -6.84
N LYS A 12 -3.65 3.60 -7.58
CA LYS A 12 -5.06 3.74 -7.93
C LYS A 12 -5.95 3.81 -6.68
N ASN A 13 -5.72 2.95 -5.70
CA ASN A 13 -6.48 2.96 -4.45
C ASN A 13 -6.25 4.26 -3.65
N LEU A 14 -5.02 4.77 -3.61
CA LEU A 14 -4.68 6.01 -2.91
C LEU A 14 -5.40 7.23 -3.52
N ILE A 15 -5.54 7.26 -4.84
CA ILE A 15 -6.30 8.30 -5.54
C ILE A 15 -7.81 8.12 -5.32
N GLU A 16 -8.34 6.91 -5.47
CA GLU A 16 -9.79 6.66 -5.46
C GLU A 16 -10.42 6.65 -4.07
N LEU A 17 -9.69 6.18 -3.04
CA LEU A 17 -10.23 6.00 -1.69
C LEU A 17 -9.87 7.16 -0.76
N PHE A 18 -8.70 7.77 -0.98
CA PHE A 18 -8.13 8.77 -0.08
C PHE A 18 -7.88 10.12 -0.77
N GLU A 19 -8.25 10.26 -2.04
CA GLU A 19 -8.15 11.50 -2.83
C GLU A 19 -6.73 12.11 -2.84
N ILE A 20 -5.70 11.27 -2.74
CA ILE A 20 -4.29 11.71 -2.71
C ILE A 20 -3.84 12.14 -4.11
N ASP A 21 -3.14 13.28 -4.19
CA ASP A 21 -2.51 13.74 -5.45
C ASP A 21 -1.49 12.72 -5.95
N GLU A 22 -1.64 12.30 -7.20
CA GLU A 22 -0.75 11.36 -7.89
C GLU A 22 0.73 11.69 -7.71
N LYS A 23 1.08 12.98 -7.64
CA LYS A 23 2.47 13.45 -7.51
C LYS A 23 3.11 13.11 -6.17
N LEU A 24 2.31 12.92 -5.12
CA LEU A 24 2.79 12.53 -3.80
C LEU A 24 3.02 11.02 -3.71
N ILE A 25 2.41 10.25 -4.61
CA ILE A 25 2.44 8.79 -4.61
C ILE A 25 3.75 8.31 -5.24
N THR A 26 4.79 8.21 -4.43
CA THR A 26 6.11 7.68 -4.80
C THR A 26 6.48 6.52 -3.90
N LEU A 27 7.43 5.67 -4.31
CA LEU A 27 7.89 4.54 -3.48
C LEU A 27 8.52 5.01 -2.16
N ASP A 28 9.11 6.21 -2.14
CA ASP A 28 9.75 6.78 -0.96
C ASP A 28 8.75 7.54 -0.05
N ALA A 29 7.52 7.76 -0.51
CA ALA A 29 6.51 8.48 0.24
C ALA A 29 6.19 7.75 1.54
N LYS A 30 6.28 8.49 2.65
CA LYS A 30 5.95 7.99 3.98
C LYS A 30 4.44 7.96 4.18
N ILE A 31 3.92 6.79 4.54
CA ILE A 31 2.48 6.52 4.68
C ILE A 31 1.83 7.52 5.66
N TYR A 32 2.40 7.66 6.85
CA TYR A 32 1.82 8.49 7.91
C TYR A 32 2.18 9.97 7.83
N GLU A 33 3.31 10.32 7.20
CA GLU A 33 3.83 11.71 7.20
C GLU A 33 3.51 12.46 5.91
N ASP A 34 3.70 11.81 4.76
CA ASP A 34 3.57 12.46 3.44
C ASP A 34 2.18 12.25 2.84
N LEU A 35 1.54 11.12 3.14
CA LEU A 35 0.26 10.72 2.56
C LEU A 35 -0.92 10.89 3.51
N ASP A 36 -0.67 11.29 4.77
CA ASP A 36 -1.68 11.47 5.82
C ASP A 36 -2.60 10.24 6.02
N ILE A 37 -2.09 9.04 5.74
CA ILE A 37 -2.80 7.76 5.91
C ILE A 37 -2.65 7.31 7.35
N ASP A 38 -3.76 7.22 8.09
CA ASP A 38 -3.73 6.80 9.48
C ASP A 38 -3.78 5.27 9.66
N SER A 39 -3.87 4.82 10.91
CA SER A 39 -3.94 3.39 11.23
C SER A 39 -5.25 2.71 10.81
N ILE A 40 -6.34 3.47 10.66
CA ILE A 40 -7.65 2.98 10.20
C ILE A 40 -7.63 2.86 8.68
N ASP A 41 -7.16 3.90 7.98
CA ASP A 41 -7.01 3.91 6.53
C ASP A 41 -6.10 2.78 6.02
N ALA A 42 -5.05 2.48 6.77
CA ALA A 42 -4.17 1.35 6.49
C ALA A 42 -4.94 0.00 6.46
N ILE A 43 -5.98 -0.19 7.27
CA ILE A 43 -6.82 -1.40 7.25
C ILE A 43 -7.61 -1.49 5.94
N ASP A 44 -8.16 -0.38 5.47
CA ASP A 44 -8.90 -0.33 4.19
C ASP A 44 -7.97 -0.56 3.00
N LEU A 45 -6.75 -0.02 3.04
CA LEU A 45 -5.73 -0.28 2.04
C LEU A 45 -5.36 -1.78 1.98
N ILE A 46 -5.17 -2.42 3.15
CA ILE A 46 -4.91 -3.87 3.25
C ILE A 46 -6.06 -4.69 2.67
N ASP A 47 -7.30 -4.36 3.01
CA ASP A 47 -8.46 -5.10 2.52
C ASP A 47 -8.62 -4.93 1.01
N SER A 48 -8.36 -3.75 0.46
CA SER A 48 -8.38 -3.49 -0.98
C SER A 48 -7.29 -4.26 -1.72
N ILE A 49 -6.05 -4.30 -1.19
CA ILE A 49 -4.96 -5.12 -1.74
C ILE A 49 -5.37 -6.59 -1.75
N LYS A 50 -5.91 -7.10 -0.64
CA LYS A 50 -6.37 -8.49 -0.55
C LYS A 50 -7.46 -8.81 -1.57
N LYS A 51 -8.43 -7.93 -1.77
CA LYS A 51 -9.50 -8.10 -2.77
C LYS A 51 -8.95 -8.16 -4.20
N LYS A 52 -7.95 -7.33 -4.53
CA LYS A 52 -7.37 -7.25 -5.88
C LYS A 52 -6.31 -8.31 -6.16
N THR A 53 -5.53 -8.69 -5.16
CA THR A 53 -4.37 -9.60 -5.32
C THR A 53 -4.65 -11.01 -4.82
N GLY A 54 -5.67 -11.21 -3.99
CA GLY A 54 -5.96 -12.48 -3.31
C GLY A 54 -5.10 -12.75 -2.08
N TYR A 55 -4.07 -11.95 -1.82
CA TYR A 55 -3.13 -12.18 -0.73
C TYR A 55 -3.56 -11.50 0.56
N ARG A 56 -3.50 -12.26 1.66
CA ARG A 56 -3.77 -11.74 2.99
C ARG A 56 -2.45 -11.34 3.63
N LEU A 57 -2.27 -10.04 3.83
CA LEU A 57 -1.19 -9.52 4.67
C LEU A 57 -1.60 -9.62 6.14
N GLU A 58 -0.66 -9.97 7.00
CA GLU A 58 -0.87 -10.02 8.45
C GLU A 58 -0.43 -8.70 9.10
N PRO A 59 -0.98 -8.33 10.27
CA PRO A 59 -0.55 -7.12 10.99
C PRO A 59 0.96 -7.05 11.24
N ASN A 60 1.62 -8.22 11.35
CA ASN A 60 3.06 -8.29 11.58
C ASN A 60 3.87 -7.90 10.32
N ASP A 61 3.31 -8.07 9.12
CA ASP A 61 3.91 -7.62 7.86
C ASP A 61 3.89 -6.08 7.75
N PHE A 62 2.99 -5.41 8.49
CA PHE A 62 2.86 -3.95 8.52
C PHE A 62 3.65 -3.25 9.62
N LYS A 63 4.17 -3.97 10.62
CA LYS A 63 4.89 -3.34 11.75
C LYS A 63 6.11 -2.52 11.32
N ASN A 64 6.74 -2.88 10.21
CA ASN A 64 7.93 -2.22 9.69
C ASN A 64 7.65 -1.33 8.47
N VAL A 65 6.39 -1.25 8.02
CA VAL A 65 6.01 -0.42 6.89
C VAL A 65 6.11 1.04 7.31
N ARG A 66 6.91 1.81 6.58
CA ARG A 66 7.00 3.26 6.71
C ARG A 66 6.71 3.96 5.40
N THR A 67 7.13 3.37 4.28
CA THR A 67 6.95 3.94 2.95
C THR A 67 6.01 3.11 2.09
N LEU A 68 5.58 3.68 0.98
CA LEU A 68 4.80 2.95 -0.03
C LEU A 68 5.61 1.79 -0.64
N GLY A 69 6.92 1.96 -0.79
CA GLY A 69 7.85 0.90 -1.22
C GLY A 69 7.87 -0.29 -0.27
N ASP A 70 7.80 -0.05 1.03
CA ASP A 70 7.73 -1.13 2.03
C ASP A 70 6.46 -1.98 1.85
N ILE A 71 5.32 -1.35 1.54
CA ILE A 71 4.06 -2.06 1.25
C ILE A 71 4.20 -2.91 -0.02
N VAL A 72 4.74 -2.32 -1.10
CA VAL A 72 4.97 -3.01 -2.37
C VAL A 72 5.85 -4.25 -2.14
N GLU A 73 6.91 -4.12 -1.34
CA GLU A 73 7.81 -5.21 -1.03
C GLU A 73 7.16 -6.28 -0.16
N ALA A 74 6.42 -5.89 0.88
CA ALA A 74 5.69 -6.82 1.74
C ALA A 74 4.70 -7.69 0.93
N VAL A 75 3.96 -7.08 0.00
CA VAL A 75 3.04 -7.80 -0.90
C VAL A 75 3.80 -8.70 -1.86
N ALA A 76 4.86 -8.20 -2.50
CA ALA A 76 5.64 -8.95 -3.46
C ALA A 76 6.29 -10.21 -2.84
N ASN A 77 6.80 -10.10 -1.62
CA ASN A 77 7.43 -11.21 -0.90
C ASN A 77 6.43 -12.31 -0.49
N LYS A 78 5.14 -11.99 -0.38
CA LYS A 78 4.07 -12.95 -0.08
C LYS A 78 3.38 -13.51 -1.32
N ALA A 79 3.61 -12.90 -2.49
CA ALA A 79 3.07 -13.33 -3.77
C ALA A 79 3.89 -14.48 -4.42
N LEU A 80 5.01 -14.87 -3.79
CA LEU A 80 5.86 -16.02 -4.11
C LEU A 80 5.49 -17.23 -3.26
#